data_AF-F8CK87-F1
#
_entry.id   AF-F8CK87-F1
#
_cell.length_a   1.000
_cell.length_b   1.000
_cell.length_c   1.000
_cell.angle_alpha   90.00
_cell.angle_beta   90.00
_cell.angle_gamma   90.00
#
_symmetry.space_group_name_H-M   'P 1'
#
loop_
_entity.id
_entity.type
_entity.pdbx_description
1 polymer ?
#
loop_
_entity_poly.entity_id
_entity_poly.type
_entity_poly.pdbx_seq_one_letter_code
_entity_poly.pdbx_strand_id
1 'polypeptide(L)'
;MAYFRRIIENHVDDILKMVGESASVAGDTAAIERLAEATRNLYASERLKIAAQHTPPHLKPGGHSPLDVMYGAFSEGLHALSDEASAEVATRLLESITYFFEMWQENKDRAERFAQTITKTATKSA
;
A
#
# COMPACT_ATOMS: atom_id res chain seq x y z
N MET A 1 18.11 -2.20 -8.19
CA MET A 1 17.31 -2.99 -7.20
C MET A 1 17.44 -2.50 -5.77
N ALA A 2 18.65 -2.32 -5.24
CA ALA A 2 18.85 -1.69 -3.92
C ALA A 2 18.10 -0.34 -3.77
N TYR A 3 18.00 0.43 -4.86
CA TYR A 3 17.19 1.65 -4.94
C TYR A 3 15.71 1.43 -4.61
N PHE A 4 15.02 0.49 -5.29
CA PHE A 4 13.61 0.21 -5.04
C PHE A 4 13.35 -0.39 -3.67
N ARG A 5 14.26 -1.26 -3.19
CA ARG A 5 14.21 -1.76 -1.82
C ARG A 5 14.23 -0.60 -0.81
N ARG A 6 15.12 0.37 -1.02
CA ARG A 6 15.23 1.56 -0.17
C ARG A 6 14.00 2.46 -0.24
N ILE A 7 13.38 2.60 -1.41
CA ILE A 7 12.09 3.31 -1.54
C ILE A 7 11.03 2.61 -0.68
N ILE A 8 10.87 1.29 -0.85
CA ILE A 8 9.87 0.52 -0.11
C ILE A 8 10.15 0.58 1.40
N GLU A 9 11.40 0.44 1.83
CA GLU A 9 11.81 0.59 3.23
C GLU A 9 11.43 1.96 3.81
N ASN A 10 11.67 3.04 3.05
CA ASN A 10 11.36 4.40 3.49
C ASN A 10 9.85 4.66 3.59
N HIS A 11 9.03 3.93 2.85
CA HIS A 11 7.59 4.15 2.77
C HIS A 11 6.74 3.03 3.39
N VAL A 12 7.35 2.00 3.98
CA VAL A 12 6.58 0.86 4.52
C VAL A 12 5.61 1.28 5.63
N ASP A 13 5.97 2.30 6.41
CA ASP A 13 5.10 2.85 7.46
C ASP A 13 3.92 3.64 6.86
N ASP A 14 4.15 4.36 5.75
CA ASP A 14 3.07 5.00 4.98
C ASP A 14 2.13 3.95 4.41
N ILE A 15 2.67 2.88 3.81
CA ILE A 15 1.89 1.75 3.28
C ILE A 15 1.00 1.14 4.39
N LEU A 16 1.56 0.84 5.57
CA LEU A 16 0.82 0.30 6.71
C LEU A 16 -0.31 1.24 7.14
N LYS A 17 0.00 2.53 7.26
CA LYS A 17 -0.99 3.55 7.64
C LYS A 17 -2.15 3.58 6.65
N MET A 18 -1.87 3.57 5.36
CA MET A 18 -2.89 3.63 4.31
C MET A 18 -3.83 2.43 4.29
N VAL A 19 -3.24 1.24 4.42
CA VAL A 19 -4.02 0.00 4.51
C VAL A 19 -4.86 0.03 5.79
N GLY A 20 -4.31 0.57 6.90
CA GLY A 20 -5.02 0.75 8.17
C GLY A 20 -6.18 1.73 8.09
N GLU A 21 -5.99 2.88 7.42
CA GLU A 21 -7.06 3.85 7.15
C GLU A 21 -8.20 3.21 6.34
N SER A 22 -7.86 2.41 5.33
CA SER A 22 -8.84 1.68 4.53
C SER A 22 -9.59 0.62 5.33
N ALA A 23 -8.89 -0.12 6.19
CA ALA A 23 -9.49 -1.10 7.10
C ALA A 23 -10.43 -0.42 8.11
N SER A 24 -10.06 0.77 8.61
CA SER A 24 -10.89 1.58 9.50
C SER A 24 -12.19 2.01 8.83
N VAL A 25 -12.14 2.48 7.58
CA VAL A 25 -13.34 2.82 6.80
C VAL A 25 -14.24 1.59 6.57
N ALA A 26 -13.65 0.42 6.40
CA ALA A 26 -14.37 -0.84 6.24
C ALA A 26 -14.91 -1.44 7.56
N GLY A 27 -14.50 -0.92 8.72
CA GLY A 27 -14.84 -1.49 10.03
C GLY A 27 -14.14 -2.82 10.32
N ASP A 28 -13.02 -3.13 9.65
CA ASP A 28 -12.26 -4.37 9.84
C ASP A 28 -11.30 -4.24 11.03
N THR A 29 -11.83 -4.44 12.24
CA THR A 29 -11.06 -4.31 13.48
C THR A 29 -9.88 -5.29 13.56
N ALA A 30 -10.02 -6.49 13.03
CA ALA A 30 -8.96 -7.49 13.01
C ALA A 30 -7.79 -7.04 12.14
N ALA A 31 -8.06 -6.47 10.95
CA ALA A 31 -7.01 -5.90 10.12
C ALA A 31 -6.33 -4.69 10.80
N ILE A 32 -7.09 -3.80 11.44
CA ILE A 32 -6.53 -2.64 12.16
C ILE A 32 -5.54 -3.07 13.24
N GLU A 33 -5.92 -4.06 14.06
CA GLU A 33 -5.06 -4.59 15.13
C GLU A 33 -3.76 -5.18 14.55
N ARG A 34 -3.88 -6.03 13.52
CA ARG A 34 -2.70 -6.64 12.88
C ARG A 34 -1.77 -5.63 12.23
N LEU A 35 -2.31 -4.61 11.58
CA LEU A 35 -1.53 -3.54 10.97
C LEU A 35 -0.85 -2.66 12.02
N ALA A 36 -1.53 -2.38 13.14
CA ALA A 36 -0.94 -1.65 14.26
C ALA A 36 0.21 -2.45 14.91
N GLU A 37 0.06 -3.76 15.08
CA GLU A 37 1.15 -4.63 15.55
C GLU A 37 2.34 -4.66 14.58
N ALA A 38 2.07 -4.67 13.27
CA ALA A 38 3.11 -4.67 12.24
C ALA A 38 4.05 -3.46 12.37
N THR A 39 3.55 -2.28 12.74
CA THR A 39 4.39 -1.07 12.90
C THR A 39 5.55 -1.26 13.90
N ARG A 40 5.44 -2.22 14.82
CA ARG A 40 6.47 -2.52 15.83
C ARG A 40 7.51 -3.52 15.34
N ASN A 41 7.32 -4.11 14.15
CA ASN A 41 8.24 -5.09 13.59
C ASN A 41 9.47 -4.39 12.99
N LEU A 42 10.67 -4.86 13.37
CA LEU A 42 11.94 -4.33 12.90
C LEU A 42 12.18 -4.59 11.40
N TYR A 43 11.58 -5.65 10.85
CA TYR A 43 11.80 -6.08 9.48
C TYR A 43 10.79 -5.44 8.53
N ALA A 44 11.26 -4.60 7.61
CA ALA A 44 10.41 -3.97 6.58
C ALA A 44 9.71 -5.00 5.67
N SER A 45 10.36 -6.13 5.38
CA SER A 45 9.76 -7.24 4.63
C SER A 45 8.51 -7.79 5.31
N GLU A 46 8.57 -8.02 6.62
CA GLU A 46 7.44 -8.57 7.37
C GLU A 46 6.32 -7.54 7.51
N ARG A 47 6.67 -6.26 7.70
CA ARG A 47 5.69 -5.15 7.67
C ARG A 47 4.94 -5.11 6.34
N LEU A 48 5.67 -5.16 5.23
CA LEU A 48 5.09 -5.14 3.89
C LEU A 48 4.22 -6.38 3.61
N LYS A 49 4.65 -7.56 4.07
CA LYS A 49 3.86 -8.79 3.98
C LYS A 49 2.51 -8.65 4.68
N ILE A 50 2.49 -8.11 5.90
CA ILE A 50 1.26 -7.89 6.66
C ILE A 50 0.37 -6.88 5.93
N ALA A 51 0.94 -5.79 5.41
CA ALA A 51 0.18 -4.83 4.60
C ALA A 51 -0.46 -5.47 3.36
N ALA A 52 0.27 -6.36 2.66
CA ALA A 52 -0.24 -7.07 1.50
C ALA A 52 -1.44 -7.97 1.83
N GLN A 53 -1.38 -8.71 2.94
CA GLN A 53 -2.46 -9.57 3.42
C GLN A 53 -3.76 -8.80 3.70
N HIS A 54 -3.63 -7.57 4.19
CA HIS A 54 -4.76 -6.72 4.56
C HIS A 54 -5.12 -5.66 3.50
N THR A 55 -4.55 -5.74 2.29
CA THR A 55 -4.86 -4.78 1.23
C THR A 55 -6.35 -4.86 0.85
N PRO A 56 -7.07 -3.73 0.85
CA PRO A 56 -8.51 -3.70 0.59
C PRO A 56 -8.84 -4.02 -0.88
N PRO A 57 -10.05 -4.54 -1.18
CA PRO A 57 -10.43 -4.93 -2.55
C PRO A 57 -10.30 -3.84 -3.60
N HIS A 58 -10.56 -2.58 -3.24
CA HIS A 58 -10.47 -1.45 -4.19
C HIS A 58 -9.03 -1.11 -4.62
N LEU A 59 -8.02 -1.64 -3.92
CA LEU A 59 -6.61 -1.56 -4.30
C LEU A 59 -6.10 -2.88 -4.94
N LYS A 60 -6.99 -3.85 -5.18
CA LYS A 60 -6.67 -5.16 -5.77
C LYS A 60 -7.23 -5.26 -7.20
N PRO A 61 -6.61 -4.61 -8.20
CA PRO A 61 -7.04 -4.76 -9.59
C PRO A 61 -6.97 -6.25 -9.99
N GLY A 62 -8.08 -6.77 -10.52
CA GLY A 62 -8.18 -8.20 -10.85
C GLY A 62 -8.09 -9.15 -9.65
N GLY A 63 -8.24 -8.66 -8.42
CA GLY A 63 -8.12 -9.45 -7.19
C GLY A 63 -6.69 -9.62 -6.66
N HIS A 64 -5.68 -9.03 -7.32
CA HIS A 64 -4.27 -9.16 -6.93
C HIS A 64 -3.76 -7.90 -6.22
N SER A 65 -3.02 -8.04 -5.12
CA SER A 65 -2.47 -6.88 -4.43
C SER A 65 -1.19 -6.40 -5.13
N PRO A 66 -1.05 -5.09 -5.43
CA PRO A 66 0.23 -4.53 -5.86
C PRO A 66 1.32 -4.70 -4.78
N LEU A 67 0.93 -4.80 -3.50
CA LEU A 67 1.87 -5.05 -2.41
C LEU A 67 2.43 -6.48 -2.42
N ASP A 68 1.74 -7.45 -3.02
CA ASP A 68 2.30 -8.81 -3.20
C ASP A 68 3.51 -8.77 -4.14
N VAL A 69 3.43 -7.98 -5.21
CA VAL A 69 4.55 -7.77 -6.15
C VAL A 69 5.71 -7.08 -5.46
N MET A 70 5.43 -6.04 -4.67
CA MET A 70 6.46 -5.36 -3.88
C MET A 70 7.12 -6.32 -2.89
N TYR A 71 6.33 -7.13 -2.17
CA TYR A 71 6.84 -8.10 -1.22
C TYR A 71 7.71 -9.17 -1.89
N GLY A 72 7.28 -9.72 -3.03
CA GLY A 72 8.07 -10.69 -3.79
C GLY A 72 9.44 -10.11 -4.18
N ALA A 73 9.46 -8.94 -4.82
CA ALA A 73 10.70 -8.28 -5.22
C ALA A 73 11.57 -7.87 -4.02
N PHE A 74 10.95 -7.53 -2.89
CA PHE A 74 11.64 -7.15 -1.66
C PHE A 74 12.25 -8.36 -0.95
N SER A 75 11.54 -9.49 -0.86
CA SER A 75 11.89 -10.67 -0.07
C SER A 75 12.73 -11.70 -0.82
N GLU A 76 12.43 -11.96 -2.09
CA GLU A 76 13.07 -13.04 -2.85
C GLU A 76 14.52 -12.71 -3.19
N GLY A 77 14.89 -11.43 -3.23
CA GLY A 77 16.25 -11.01 -3.53
C GLY A 77 16.66 -11.42 -4.94
N LEU A 78 16.75 -10.45 -5.84
CA LEU A 78 17.10 -10.65 -7.26
C LEU A 78 18.56 -11.16 -7.50
N HIS A 79 19.21 -11.72 -6.48
CA HIS A 79 20.65 -12.02 -6.45
C HIS A 79 21.09 -13.11 -7.43
N ALA A 80 20.16 -13.84 -8.06
CA ALA A 80 20.46 -14.94 -8.99
C ALA A 80 19.76 -14.81 -10.36
N LEU A 81 19.20 -13.64 -10.68
CA LEU A 81 18.49 -13.44 -11.95
C LEU A 81 19.42 -12.91 -13.04
N SER A 82 19.12 -13.27 -14.30
CA SER A 82 19.80 -12.67 -15.46
C SER A 82 19.49 -11.18 -15.56
N ASP A 83 20.23 -10.46 -16.39
CA ASP A 83 20.02 -9.02 -16.61
C ASP A 83 18.61 -8.73 -17.15
N GLU A 84 18.12 -9.54 -18.09
CA GLU A 84 16.77 -9.41 -18.66
C GLU A 84 15.69 -9.69 -17.62
N ALA A 85 15.83 -10.75 -16.84
CA ALA A 85 14.89 -11.09 -15.78
C ALA A 85 14.91 -10.02 -14.66
N SER A 86 16.07 -9.42 -14.39
CA SER A 86 16.19 -8.30 -13.48
C SER A 86 15.45 -7.06 -14.00
N ALA A 87 15.58 -6.73 -15.28
CA ALA A 87 14.90 -5.59 -15.89
C ALA A 87 13.37 -5.74 -15.82
N GLU A 88 12.85 -6.93 -16.14
CA GLU A 88 11.41 -7.20 -16.09
C GLU A 88 10.83 -7.06 -14.67
N VAL A 89 11.53 -7.59 -13.66
CA VAL A 89 11.10 -7.41 -12.27
C VAL A 89 11.16 -5.94 -11.85
N ALA A 90 12.16 -5.18 -12.31
CA ALA A 90 12.25 -3.74 -12.06
C ALA A 90 11.02 -3.00 -12.59
N THR A 91 10.62 -3.32 -13.83
CA THR A 91 9.45 -2.72 -14.48
C THR A 91 8.18 -3.02 -13.69
N ARG A 92 7.93 -4.29 -13.38
CA ARG A 92 6.74 -4.70 -12.61
C ARG A 92 6.69 -4.07 -11.22
N LEU A 93 7.86 -3.94 -10.58
CA LEU A 93 7.98 -3.30 -9.28
C LEU A 93 7.67 -1.80 -9.36
N LEU A 94 8.22 -1.10 -10.35
CA LEU A 94 7.96 0.31 -10.57
C LEU A 94 6.46 0.55 -10.85
N GLU A 95 5.86 -0.23 -11.74
CA GLU A 95 4.43 -0.16 -12.04
C GLU A 95 3.58 -0.38 -10.78
N SER A 96 3.94 -1.36 -9.96
CA SER A 96 3.22 -1.65 -8.70
C SER A 96 3.33 -0.50 -7.71
N ILE A 97 4.53 0.09 -7.57
CA ILE A 97 4.77 1.26 -6.70
C ILE A 97 3.93 2.43 -7.18
N THR A 98 4.06 2.79 -8.46
CA THR A 98 3.33 3.90 -9.06
C THR A 98 1.82 3.74 -8.88
N TYR A 99 1.27 2.59 -9.28
CA TYR A 99 -0.17 2.32 -9.15
C TYR A 99 -0.65 2.47 -7.70
N PHE A 100 0.07 1.90 -6.73
CA PHE A 100 -0.34 1.94 -5.33
C PHE A 100 -0.38 3.37 -4.78
N PHE A 101 0.65 4.18 -5.04
CA PHE A 101 0.72 5.55 -4.55
C PHE A 101 -0.23 6.50 -5.28
N GLU A 102 -0.46 6.31 -6.58
CA GLU A 102 -1.46 7.06 -7.34
C GLU A 102 -2.87 6.80 -6.82
N MET A 103 -3.25 5.53 -6.69
CA MET A 103 -4.57 5.15 -6.16
C MET A 103 -4.80 5.68 -4.75
N TRP A 104 -3.75 5.72 -3.93
CA TRP A 104 -3.83 6.31 -2.60
C TRP A 104 -4.10 7.80 -2.64
N GLN A 105 -3.27 8.55 -3.37
CA GLN A 105 -3.39 9.99 -3.46
C GLN A 105 -4.76 10.38 -4.00
N GLU A 106 -5.23 9.69 -5.05
CA GLU A 106 -6.55 9.89 -5.63
C GLU A 106 -7.68 9.60 -4.64
N ASN A 107 -7.58 8.51 -3.89
CA ASN A 107 -8.58 8.15 -2.88
C ASN A 107 -8.63 9.18 -1.75
N LYS A 108 -7.47 9.62 -1.26
CA LYS A 108 -7.35 10.67 -0.25
C LYS A 108 -7.97 11.98 -0.73
N ASP A 109 -7.59 12.44 -1.91
CA ASP A 109 -8.09 13.70 -2.50
C ASP A 109 -9.60 13.64 -2.77
N ARG A 110 -10.11 12.49 -3.19
CA ARG A 110 -11.55 12.27 -3.37
C ARG A 110 -12.30 12.32 -2.03
N ALA A 111 -11.79 11.65 -1.00
CA ALA A 111 -12.40 11.64 0.32
C ALA A 111 -12.45 13.06 0.92
N GLU A 112 -11.35 13.80 0.84
CA GLU A 112 -11.25 15.18 1.34
C GLU A 112 -12.22 16.12 0.61
N ARG A 113 -12.27 16.07 -0.73
CA ARG A 113 -13.22 16.88 -1.53
C ARG A 113 -14.68 16.56 -1.20
N PHE A 114 -15.00 15.28 -1.01
CA PHE A 114 -16.36 14.86 -0.67
C PHE A 114 -16.75 15.28 0.75
N ALA A 115 -15.85 15.17 1.73
CA ALA A 115 -16.06 15.64 3.09
C ALA A 115 -16.37 17.14 3.13
N GLN A 116 -15.65 17.97 2.38
CA GLN A 116 -15.94 19.40 2.25
C GLN A 116 -17.32 19.66 1.66
N THR A 117 -17.76 18.85 0.70
CA THR A 117 -19.09 18.97 0.07
C THR A 117 -20.19 18.67 1.08
N ILE A 118 -20.08 17.56 1.83
CA ILE A 118 -21.08 17.17 2.82
C ILE A 118 -21.15 18.20 3.96
N THR A 119 -20.01 18.65 4.49
CA THR A 119 -19.99 19.64 5.58
C THR A 119 -20.64 20.96 5.18
N LYS A 120 -20.42 21.42 3.94
CA LYS A 120 -21.07 22.63 3.39
C LYS A 120 -22.58 22.46 3.27
N THR A 121 -23.07 21.29 2.85
CA THR A 121 -24.51 21.02 2.76
C THR A 121 -25.16 20.88 4.14
N ALA A 122 -24.48 20.23 5.09
CA ALA A 122 -24.95 20.07 6.46
C ALA A 122 -25.06 21.40 7.21
N THR A 123 -24.11 22.32 6.99
CA THR A 123 -24.12 23.66 7.60
C THR A 123 -25.07 24.65 6.93
N LYS A 124 -25.47 24.44 5.67
CA LYS A 124 -26.50 25.24 4.98
C LYS A 124 -27.94 24.83 5.30
N SER A 125 -28.12 23.66 5.90
CA SER A 125 -29.44 23.09 6.22
C SER A 125 -29.80 23.22 7.70
N ALA A 126 -28.98 23.93 8.48
CA ALA A 126 -29.18 24.27 9.89
C ALA A 126 -29.32 25.80 10.04
#